data_AF-A0A661SG26-F1
#
_entry.id   AF-A0A661SG26-F1
#
_cell.length_a   1.000
_cell.length_b   1.000
_cell.length_c   1.000
_cell.angle_alpha   90.00
_cell.angle_beta   90.00
_cell.angle_gamma   90.00
#
_symmetry.space_group_name_H-M   'P 1'
#
loop_
_entity.id
_entity.type
_entity.pdbx_description
1 polymer ?
#
loop_
_entity_poly.entity_id
_entity_poly.type
_entity_poly.pdbx_seq_one_letter_code
_entity_poly.pdbx_strand_id
1 'polypeptide(L)'
;MRKRIIQTLLLLVPALTGMALGVSVPPTQAGATTFIDRSGNRIVLKKPYQRIISLYGAHTENLFSLGINREIIGVSKNEAYPPQAMTKPVFSYHDDAEKFLAARPDLVLIRPMIARGYKNLVAKLRQAGVMVVSLQPRTIKEVYSYWKNLGLLTGRETQAEAMIKQFKRGIEKIRSLVKGIPVAKRKRVYFEAIHRKMRTFSPSSIAMFALRTAGGINVAEDAHARHGTNIAAYGKEHILSHADDIDVYLAQKGAMNHARIRSIMEEPGFRAIKAVREGQVYIVDEKIVSRPTLRLLDGIYEIGRFLYPDRFNDVTAFKRIPVLTRAQFAEMFVKMTNIPLKTPDYRRDIRKRAAARHRYGDFRDVDYTGNAYKFIETAVYRGIFPHVEKSAFHPDSPLKRSTAAYALFVYFDFPEVKDPVTIGDVRDSDPLFEQVRTAVGLGIMSLAQDGLFRPDGLVSGMDAFNIISQAGQATR
;
A
#
# COMPACT_ATOMS: atom_id res chain seq x y z
N MET A 1 59.20 -22.40 -67.01
CA MET A 1 60.05 -21.36 -66.38
C MET A 1 60.13 -20.16 -67.29
N ARG A 2 59.51 -19.02 -66.94
CA ARG A 2 59.87 -17.70 -67.49
C ARG A 2 59.07 -16.62 -66.74
N LYS A 3 59.79 -15.77 -66.01
CA LYS A 3 59.32 -14.45 -65.54
C LYS A 3 59.01 -13.59 -66.76
N ARG A 4 58.00 -12.72 -66.66
CA ARG A 4 58.05 -11.36 -67.20
C ARG A 4 56.97 -10.48 -66.58
N ILE A 5 57.43 -9.35 -66.06
CA ILE A 5 56.70 -8.14 -65.64
C ILE A 5 56.38 -7.32 -66.91
N ILE A 6 55.32 -6.50 -66.87
CA ILE A 6 55.08 -5.17 -67.51
C ILE A 6 53.54 -4.98 -67.59
N GLN A 7 52.94 -4.18 -66.70
CA GLN A 7 52.64 -2.73 -66.78
C GLN A 7 51.41 -2.35 -67.62
N THR A 8 50.40 -1.87 -66.87
CA THR A 8 49.56 -0.67 -67.06
C THR A 8 48.84 -0.42 -68.39
N LEU A 9 47.51 -0.38 -68.33
CA LEU A 9 46.72 0.58 -69.11
C LEU A 9 45.49 1.06 -68.31
N LEU A 10 45.39 2.38 -68.18
CA LEU A 10 44.33 3.18 -67.57
C LEU A 10 43.15 3.28 -68.56
N LEU A 11 41.90 3.08 -68.13
CA LEU A 11 40.72 3.40 -68.94
C LEU A 11 39.62 4.06 -68.09
N LEU A 12 39.22 5.25 -68.56
CA LEU A 12 38.26 6.19 -67.98
C LEU A 12 36.84 5.62 -67.90
N VAL A 13 36.13 6.01 -66.84
CA VAL A 13 34.69 5.80 -66.62
C VAL A 13 33.89 7.01 -67.17
N PRO A 14 32.80 6.80 -67.93
CA PRO A 14 31.76 7.81 -68.09
C PRO A 14 30.64 7.58 -67.07
N ALA A 15 30.26 8.65 -66.38
CA ALA A 15 29.10 8.72 -65.50
C ALA A 15 27.81 8.78 -66.33
N LEU A 16 26.85 7.89 -66.06
CA LEU A 16 25.47 8.02 -66.52
C LEU A 16 24.56 8.30 -65.32
N THR A 17 23.92 9.46 -65.39
CA THR A 17 22.87 9.98 -64.53
C THR A 17 21.57 9.18 -64.68
N GLY A 18 21.23 8.39 -63.66
CA GLY A 18 19.94 7.69 -63.54
C GLY A 18 18.97 8.42 -62.62
N MET A 19 17.88 8.91 -63.18
CA MET A 19 16.77 9.59 -62.51
C MET A 19 16.00 8.59 -61.61
N ALA A 20 16.14 8.70 -60.29
CA ALA A 20 15.48 7.82 -59.34
C ALA A 20 14.01 8.23 -59.13
N LEU A 21 13.08 7.43 -59.66
CA LEU A 21 11.67 7.46 -59.28
C LEU A 21 11.54 7.04 -57.82
N GLY A 22 11.19 7.99 -56.95
CA GLY A 22 10.91 7.74 -55.54
C GLY A 22 9.67 6.86 -55.37
N VAL A 23 9.89 5.60 -55.04
CA VAL A 23 8.84 4.73 -54.51
C VAL A 23 8.52 5.21 -53.09
N SER A 24 7.38 5.88 -52.93
CA SER A 24 6.83 6.19 -51.62
C SER A 24 6.43 4.89 -50.94
N VAL A 25 7.24 4.45 -49.98
CA VAL A 25 6.85 3.37 -49.07
C VAL A 25 5.75 3.93 -48.18
N PRO A 26 4.51 3.40 -48.22
CA PRO A 26 3.47 3.86 -47.32
C PRO A 26 3.88 3.56 -45.87
N PRO A 27 3.55 4.44 -44.91
CA PRO A 27 3.88 4.20 -43.51
C PRO A 27 3.23 2.89 -43.05
N THR A 28 4.07 2.01 -42.50
CA THR A 28 3.69 0.72 -41.92
C THR A 28 2.53 0.92 -40.95
N GLN A 29 1.37 0.28 -41.23
CA GLN A 29 0.28 0.20 -40.26
C GLN A 29 0.85 -0.32 -38.93
N ALA A 30 0.72 0.48 -37.87
CA ALA A 30 1.06 0.05 -36.51
C ALA A 30 0.29 -1.25 -36.21
N GLY A 31 1.02 -2.36 -36.11
CA GLY A 31 0.44 -3.69 -35.90
C GLY A 31 -0.44 -3.68 -34.64
N ALA A 32 -1.65 -4.22 -34.74
CA ALA A 32 -2.60 -4.24 -33.63
C ALA A 32 -1.99 -4.94 -32.39
N THR A 33 -1.82 -4.21 -31.30
CA THR A 33 -1.29 -4.77 -30.05
C THR A 33 -2.32 -5.73 -29.44
N THR A 34 -1.87 -6.93 -29.03
CA THR A 34 -2.76 -7.99 -28.53
C THR A 34 -2.21 -8.64 -27.27
N PHE A 35 -3.10 -9.10 -26.39
CA PHE A 35 -2.77 -9.96 -25.24
C PHE A 35 -3.92 -10.91 -24.92
N ILE A 36 -3.65 -11.95 -24.13
CA ILE A 36 -4.66 -12.91 -23.65
C ILE A 36 -5.08 -12.54 -22.23
N ASP A 37 -6.39 -12.38 -22.01
CA ASP A 37 -6.94 -12.12 -20.69
C ASP A 37 -7.03 -13.40 -19.83
N ARG A 38 -7.42 -13.28 -18.55
CA ARG A 38 -7.50 -14.43 -17.62
C ARG A 38 -8.69 -15.35 -17.87
N SER A 39 -9.56 -15.00 -18.81
CA SER A 39 -10.63 -15.86 -19.31
C SER A 39 -10.26 -16.53 -20.64
N GLY A 40 -9.03 -16.34 -21.13
CA GLY A 40 -8.55 -16.93 -22.39
C GLY A 40 -8.95 -16.16 -23.63
N ASN A 41 -9.54 -14.97 -23.49
CA ASN A 41 -9.94 -14.17 -24.64
C ASN A 41 -8.74 -13.42 -25.22
N ARG A 42 -8.62 -13.44 -26.55
CA ARG A 42 -7.66 -12.58 -27.26
C ARG A 42 -8.20 -11.16 -27.32
N ILE A 43 -7.52 -10.25 -26.64
CA ILE A 43 -7.82 -8.81 -26.65
C ILE A 43 -7.01 -8.20 -27.79
N VAL A 44 -7.69 -7.51 -28.70
CA VAL A 44 -7.07 -6.81 -29.84
C VAL A 44 -7.38 -5.33 -29.69
N LEU A 45 -6.35 -4.51 -29.53
CA LEU A 45 -6.48 -3.08 -29.33
C LEU A 45 -6.46 -2.36 -30.66
N LYS A 46 -7.55 -1.65 -30.97
CA LYS A 46 -7.64 -0.73 -32.10
C LYS A 46 -7.39 0.72 -31.69
N LYS A 47 -7.86 1.09 -30.50
CA LYS A 47 -7.71 2.41 -29.88
C LYS A 47 -7.81 2.29 -28.34
N PRO A 48 -7.27 3.25 -27.58
CA PRO A 48 -7.48 3.34 -26.13
C PRO A 48 -8.96 3.47 -25.73
N TYR A 49 -9.34 2.86 -24.61
CA TYR A 49 -10.67 2.98 -24.00
C TYR A 49 -10.78 4.25 -23.14
N GLN A 50 -11.95 4.90 -23.16
CA GLN A 50 -12.20 6.22 -22.57
C GLN A 50 -13.36 6.24 -21.56
N ARG A 51 -14.17 5.17 -21.49
CA ARG A 51 -15.35 5.08 -20.63
C ARG A 51 -15.35 3.76 -19.88
N ILE A 52 -14.60 3.73 -18.79
CA ILE A 52 -14.20 2.53 -18.08
C ILE A 52 -15.04 2.33 -16.82
N ILE A 53 -15.64 1.15 -16.68
CA ILE A 53 -16.20 0.66 -15.42
C ILE A 53 -15.24 -0.38 -14.82
N SER A 54 -14.81 -0.15 -13.57
CA SER A 54 -13.91 -1.03 -12.84
C SER A 54 -14.63 -1.79 -11.73
N LEU A 55 -14.74 -3.12 -11.86
CA LEU A 55 -15.44 -3.96 -10.88
C LEU A 55 -14.51 -4.63 -9.85
N TYR A 56 -13.32 -4.08 -9.64
CA TYR A 56 -12.40 -4.52 -8.59
C TYR A 56 -11.43 -3.42 -8.15
N GLY A 57 -11.26 -3.24 -6.84
CA GLY A 57 -10.43 -2.17 -6.29
C GLY A 57 -9.00 -2.11 -6.79
N ALA A 58 -8.32 -3.25 -7.03
CA ALA A 58 -6.97 -3.15 -7.60
C ALA A 58 -6.97 -2.62 -9.04
N HIS A 59 -8.01 -2.89 -9.84
CA HIS A 59 -8.15 -2.25 -11.14
C HIS A 59 -8.34 -0.76 -10.96
N THR A 60 -9.27 -0.35 -10.09
CA THR A 60 -9.54 1.05 -9.78
C THR A 60 -8.27 1.80 -9.36
N GLU A 61 -7.56 1.31 -8.35
CA GLU A 61 -6.33 1.92 -7.82
C GLU A 61 -5.24 2.09 -8.90
N ASN A 62 -5.05 1.09 -9.75
CA ASN A 62 -4.05 1.16 -10.81
C ASN A 62 -4.47 2.14 -11.93
N LEU A 63 -5.76 2.20 -12.30
CA LEU A 63 -6.24 3.17 -13.28
C LEU A 63 -6.03 4.61 -12.77
N PHE A 64 -6.28 4.88 -11.49
CA PHE A 64 -5.93 6.17 -10.89
C PHE A 64 -4.42 6.43 -10.93
N SER A 65 -3.60 5.42 -10.64
CA SER A 65 -2.13 5.54 -10.70
C SER A 65 -1.61 5.79 -12.12
N LEU A 66 -2.36 5.39 -13.16
CA LEU A 66 -2.08 5.69 -14.57
C LEU A 66 -2.55 7.10 -14.99
N GLY A 67 -3.18 7.86 -14.09
CA GLY A 67 -3.61 9.23 -14.33
C GLY A 67 -4.94 9.37 -15.08
N ILE A 68 -5.72 8.30 -15.23
CA ILE A 68 -6.95 8.28 -16.05
C ILE A 68 -8.22 8.40 -15.20
N ASN A 69 -8.21 9.30 -14.21
CA ASN A 69 -9.37 9.53 -13.35
C ASN A 69 -10.63 9.88 -14.16
N ARG A 70 -10.50 10.68 -15.22
CA ARG A 70 -11.66 11.17 -16.00
C ARG A 70 -12.36 10.04 -16.77
N GLU A 71 -11.59 9.08 -17.24
CA GLU A 71 -12.03 7.94 -18.03
C GLU A 71 -12.74 6.87 -17.16
N ILE A 72 -12.52 6.89 -15.84
CA ILE A 72 -13.24 6.03 -14.89
C ILE A 72 -14.63 6.60 -14.65
N ILE A 73 -15.64 6.00 -15.26
CA ILE A 73 -17.06 6.40 -15.15
C ILE A 73 -17.83 5.60 -14.09
N GLY A 74 -17.25 4.51 -13.59
CA GLY A 74 -17.88 3.69 -12.57
C GLY A 74 -16.90 2.78 -11.84
N VAL A 75 -17.17 2.53 -10.57
CA VAL A 75 -16.35 1.69 -9.70
C VAL A 75 -17.19 0.66 -8.95
N SER A 76 -16.53 -0.33 -8.36
CA SER A 76 -17.19 -1.37 -7.57
C SER A 76 -17.71 -0.84 -6.23
N LYS A 77 -18.57 -1.61 -5.55
CA LYS A 77 -19.05 -1.26 -4.21
C LYS A 77 -17.88 -1.22 -3.21
N ASN A 78 -17.93 -0.26 -2.29
CA ASN A 78 -16.99 -0.13 -1.17
C ASN A 78 -15.54 0.21 -1.58
N GLU A 79 -15.33 0.89 -2.71
CA GLU A 79 -14.01 1.47 -2.99
C GLU A 79 -13.70 2.60 -2.01
N ALA A 80 -12.54 2.48 -1.37
CA ALA A 80 -12.10 3.39 -0.31
C ALA A 80 -10.73 4.03 -0.60
N TYR A 81 -10.07 3.62 -1.69
CA TYR A 81 -8.80 4.15 -2.10
C TYR A 81 -8.65 4.08 -3.65
N PRO A 82 -8.06 5.10 -4.28
CA PRO A 82 -7.69 6.39 -3.68
C PRO A 82 -8.95 7.19 -3.30
N PRO A 83 -8.82 8.30 -2.55
CA PRO A 83 -10.00 9.03 -2.06
C PRO A 83 -10.98 9.45 -3.16
N GLN A 84 -10.46 9.78 -4.35
CA GLN A 84 -11.25 10.14 -5.52
C GLN A 84 -12.15 9.00 -6.05
N ALA A 85 -11.86 7.75 -5.70
CA ALA A 85 -12.74 6.63 -6.06
C ALA A 85 -14.10 6.71 -5.37
N MET A 86 -14.18 7.37 -4.20
CA MET A 86 -15.41 7.49 -3.42
C MET A 86 -16.46 8.40 -4.07
N THR A 87 -16.06 9.25 -5.02
CA THR A 87 -16.98 10.15 -5.73
C THR A 87 -17.55 9.54 -7.02
N LYS A 88 -17.08 8.34 -7.40
CA LYS A 88 -17.48 7.69 -8.64
C LYS A 88 -18.82 6.97 -8.50
N PRO A 89 -19.64 6.92 -9.57
CA PRO A 89 -20.85 6.09 -9.58
C PRO A 89 -20.53 4.62 -9.29
N VAL A 90 -21.42 3.96 -8.55
CA VAL A 90 -21.21 2.60 -8.05
C VAL A 90 -21.97 1.57 -8.90
N PHE A 91 -21.23 0.57 -9.38
CA PHE A 91 -21.72 -0.58 -10.12
C PHE A 91 -21.43 -1.87 -9.36
N SER A 92 -22.36 -2.81 -9.47
CA SER A 92 -22.26 -4.16 -8.92
C SER A 92 -22.31 -5.15 -10.07
N TYR A 93 -21.49 -6.20 -10.04
CA TYR A 93 -21.67 -7.33 -10.95
C TYR A 93 -22.98 -8.12 -10.69
N HIS A 94 -23.74 -7.75 -9.65
CA HIS A 94 -25.12 -8.21 -9.42
C HIS A 94 -26.18 -7.29 -10.03
N ASP A 95 -25.80 -6.11 -10.55
CA ASP A 95 -26.76 -5.25 -11.23
C ASP A 95 -27.07 -5.80 -12.63
N ASP A 96 -28.23 -5.41 -13.18
CA ASP A 96 -28.62 -5.77 -14.54
C ASP A 96 -27.76 -5.09 -15.61
N ALA A 97 -27.63 -5.72 -16.77
CA ALA A 97 -26.80 -5.22 -17.87
C ALA A 97 -27.28 -3.86 -18.36
N GLU A 98 -28.58 -3.62 -18.32
CA GLU A 98 -29.27 -2.39 -18.69
C GLU A 98 -28.71 -1.18 -17.93
N LYS A 99 -28.39 -1.34 -16.63
CA LYS A 99 -27.74 -0.29 -15.83
C LYS A 99 -26.35 0.06 -16.35
N PHE A 100 -25.56 -0.96 -16.73
CA PHE A 100 -24.24 -0.74 -17.31
C PHE A 100 -24.36 -0.07 -18.69
N LEU A 101 -25.25 -0.56 -19.56
CA LEU A 101 -25.43 -0.04 -20.91
C LEU A 101 -25.91 1.42 -20.91
N ALA A 102 -26.78 1.80 -19.96
CA ALA A 102 -27.20 3.19 -19.77
C ALA A 102 -26.02 4.14 -19.50
N ALA A 103 -24.96 3.66 -18.84
CA ALA A 103 -23.75 4.43 -18.61
C ALA A 103 -22.83 4.52 -19.85
N ARG A 104 -23.14 3.80 -20.93
CA ARG A 104 -22.37 3.74 -22.19
C ARG A 104 -20.87 3.48 -21.98
N PRO A 105 -20.46 2.42 -21.25
CA PRO A 105 -19.05 2.06 -21.13
C PRO A 105 -18.51 1.54 -22.46
N ASP A 106 -17.23 1.79 -22.73
CA ASP A 106 -16.50 1.11 -23.80
C ASP A 106 -15.60 -0.03 -23.27
N LEU A 107 -15.31 -0.04 -21.97
CA LEU A 107 -14.56 -1.08 -21.28
C LEU A 107 -15.14 -1.39 -19.88
N VAL A 108 -15.29 -2.67 -19.57
CA VAL A 108 -15.56 -3.17 -18.22
C VAL A 108 -14.43 -4.11 -17.79
N LEU A 109 -13.74 -3.72 -16.71
CA LEU A 109 -12.66 -4.52 -16.11
C LEU A 109 -13.21 -5.41 -14.99
N ILE A 110 -12.94 -6.71 -15.09
CA ILE A 110 -13.46 -7.71 -14.15
C ILE A 110 -12.39 -8.69 -13.69
N ARG A 111 -12.71 -9.45 -12.63
CA ARG A 111 -11.92 -10.61 -12.19
C ARG A 111 -12.45 -11.91 -12.79
N PRO A 112 -11.64 -12.99 -12.87
CA PRO A 112 -12.09 -14.30 -13.32
C PRO A 112 -13.30 -14.87 -12.57
N MET A 113 -13.45 -14.53 -11.29
CA MET A 113 -14.61 -14.96 -10.50
C MET A 113 -15.91 -14.34 -11.05
N ILE A 114 -15.88 -13.07 -11.46
CA ILE A 114 -17.04 -12.41 -12.09
C ILE A 114 -17.31 -13.02 -13.45
N ALA A 115 -16.27 -13.24 -14.26
CA ALA A 115 -16.41 -13.84 -15.59
C ALA A 115 -17.08 -15.23 -15.55
N ARG A 116 -16.75 -16.04 -14.53
CA ARG A 116 -17.32 -17.38 -14.35
C ARG A 116 -18.70 -17.38 -13.69
N GLY A 117 -18.90 -16.53 -12.70
CA GLY A 117 -20.12 -16.50 -11.88
C GLY A 117 -21.27 -15.70 -12.50
N TYR A 118 -20.98 -14.73 -13.37
CA TYR A 118 -21.96 -13.77 -13.91
C TYR A 118 -21.94 -13.78 -15.44
N LYS A 119 -21.99 -14.98 -16.03
CA LYS A 119 -21.89 -15.19 -17.48
C LYS A 119 -22.94 -14.40 -18.25
N ASN A 120 -24.17 -14.32 -17.75
CA ASN A 120 -25.26 -13.60 -18.41
C ASN A 120 -24.95 -12.10 -18.56
N LEU A 121 -24.52 -11.44 -17.47
CA LEU A 121 -24.08 -10.03 -17.50
C LEU A 121 -22.95 -9.83 -18.52
N VAL A 122 -21.91 -10.67 -18.47
CA VAL A 122 -20.76 -10.57 -19.38
C VAL A 122 -21.17 -10.78 -20.84
N ALA A 123 -22.06 -11.75 -21.11
CA ALA A 123 -22.55 -12.03 -22.45
C ALA A 123 -23.37 -10.87 -23.02
N LYS A 124 -24.34 -10.33 -22.26
CA LYS A 124 -25.15 -9.18 -22.66
C LYS A 124 -24.30 -7.95 -22.98
N LEU A 125 -23.31 -7.64 -22.13
CA LEU A 125 -22.38 -6.52 -22.37
C LEU A 125 -21.59 -6.70 -23.67
N ARG A 126 -21.06 -7.90 -23.91
CA ARG A 126 -20.31 -8.20 -25.14
C ARG A 126 -21.19 -8.17 -26.39
N GLN A 127 -22.41 -8.69 -26.32
CA GLN A 127 -23.39 -8.64 -27.42
C GLN A 127 -23.74 -7.19 -27.79
N ALA A 128 -23.78 -6.29 -26.80
CA ALA A 128 -23.97 -4.86 -27.00
C ALA A 128 -22.69 -4.11 -27.44
N GLY A 129 -21.60 -4.83 -27.74
CA GLY A 129 -20.35 -4.25 -28.25
C GLY A 129 -19.41 -3.68 -27.17
N VAL A 130 -19.72 -3.85 -25.87
CA VAL A 130 -18.86 -3.40 -24.78
C VAL A 130 -17.67 -4.37 -24.62
N MET A 131 -16.45 -3.84 -24.56
CA MET A 131 -15.29 -4.67 -24.26
C MET A 131 -15.31 -5.11 -22.80
N VAL A 132 -15.18 -6.41 -22.54
CA VAL A 132 -15.09 -6.96 -21.18
C VAL A 132 -13.81 -7.77 -21.03
N VAL A 133 -12.89 -7.29 -20.18
CA VAL A 133 -11.54 -7.85 -20.03
C VAL A 133 -11.36 -8.40 -18.61
N SER A 134 -10.94 -9.66 -18.50
CA SER A 134 -10.68 -10.31 -17.21
C SER A 134 -9.21 -10.27 -16.82
N LEU A 135 -8.87 -9.62 -15.70
CA LEU A 135 -7.49 -9.50 -15.22
C LEU A 135 -7.37 -9.93 -13.76
N GLN A 136 -6.34 -10.72 -13.44
CA GLN A 136 -5.96 -11.08 -12.07
C GLN A 136 -4.55 -11.71 -12.09
N PRO A 137 -3.50 -10.89 -11.91
CA PRO A 137 -2.15 -11.41 -11.75
C PRO A 137 -2.01 -12.15 -10.41
N ARG A 138 -1.15 -13.15 -10.39
CA ARG A 138 -0.91 -14.05 -9.25
C ARG A 138 0.49 -13.96 -8.68
N THR A 139 1.46 -13.71 -9.55
CA THR A 139 2.88 -13.60 -9.21
C THR A 139 3.35 -12.17 -9.49
N ILE A 140 4.49 -11.78 -8.93
CA ILE A 140 5.03 -10.44 -9.20
C ILE A 140 5.34 -10.20 -10.69
N LYS A 141 5.79 -11.24 -11.41
CA LYS A 141 6.01 -11.15 -12.87
C LYS A 141 4.70 -10.85 -13.61
N GLU A 142 3.61 -11.53 -13.23
CA GLU A 142 2.28 -11.28 -13.79
C GLU A 142 1.78 -9.86 -13.42
N VAL A 143 2.16 -9.29 -12.28
CA VAL A 143 1.81 -7.90 -11.91
C VAL A 143 2.38 -6.90 -12.91
N TYR A 144 3.63 -7.06 -13.34
CA TYR A 144 4.22 -6.18 -14.35
C TYR A 144 3.51 -6.28 -15.70
N SER A 145 3.20 -7.50 -16.15
CA SER A 145 2.40 -7.70 -17.36
C SER A 145 1.00 -7.11 -17.23
N TYR A 146 0.37 -7.25 -16.06
CA TYR A 146 -0.93 -6.68 -15.78
C TYR A 146 -0.93 -5.16 -15.87
N TRP A 147 0.08 -4.47 -15.32
CA TRP A 147 0.21 -3.02 -15.46
C TRP A 147 0.48 -2.58 -16.90
N LYS A 148 1.31 -3.31 -17.65
CA LYS A 148 1.49 -3.07 -19.09
C LYS A 148 0.18 -3.21 -19.85
N ASN A 149 -0.59 -4.26 -19.57
CA ASN A 149 -1.90 -4.47 -20.20
C ASN A 149 -2.89 -3.34 -19.86
N LEU A 150 -2.90 -2.85 -18.62
CA LEU A 150 -3.70 -1.66 -18.28
C LEU A 150 -3.24 -0.41 -19.03
N GLY A 151 -1.92 -0.20 -19.18
CA GLY A 151 -1.37 0.88 -19.99
C GLY A 151 -1.83 0.78 -21.44
N LEU A 152 -1.74 -0.41 -22.04
CA LEU A 152 -2.20 -0.69 -23.40
C LEU A 152 -3.71 -0.44 -23.59
N LEU A 153 -4.54 -0.90 -22.64
CA LEU A 153 -5.99 -0.67 -22.69
C LEU A 153 -6.35 0.82 -22.64
N THR A 154 -5.50 1.66 -22.05
CA THR A 154 -5.83 3.05 -21.72
C THR A 154 -4.98 4.08 -22.47
N GLY A 155 -4.04 3.64 -23.33
CA GLY A 155 -3.11 4.53 -24.02
C GLY A 155 -2.14 5.23 -23.06
N ARG A 156 -1.75 4.52 -21.99
CA ARG A 156 -0.90 4.99 -20.88
C ARG A 156 0.32 4.09 -20.69
N GLU A 157 0.88 3.56 -21.77
CA GLU A 157 2.03 2.66 -21.76
C GLU A 157 3.24 3.29 -21.07
N THR A 158 3.54 4.55 -21.37
CA THR A 158 4.64 5.30 -20.74
C THR A 158 4.43 5.42 -19.22
N GLN A 159 3.21 5.72 -18.78
CA GLN A 159 2.86 5.80 -17.36
C GLN A 159 2.93 4.43 -16.69
N ALA A 160 2.50 3.36 -17.38
CA ALA A 160 2.63 1.99 -16.87
C ALA A 160 4.10 1.59 -16.69
N GLU A 161 4.98 1.94 -17.63
CA GLU A 161 6.43 1.70 -17.49
C GLU A 161 7.04 2.55 -16.36
N ALA A 162 6.62 3.82 -16.22
CA ALA A 162 7.04 4.67 -15.11
C ALA A 162 6.60 4.08 -13.75
N MET A 163 5.37 3.57 -13.67
CA MET A 163 4.82 2.90 -12.50
C MET A 163 5.62 1.63 -12.15
N ILE A 164 5.99 0.81 -13.14
CA ILE A 164 6.87 -0.36 -12.94
C ILE A 164 8.24 0.07 -12.40
N LYS A 165 8.85 1.10 -12.99
CA LYS A 165 10.15 1.63 -12.55
C LYS A 165 10.07 2.16 -11.12
N GLN A 166 9.02 2.90 -10.78
CA GLN A 166 8.78 3.38 -9.41
C GLN A 166 8.67 2.22 -8.43
N PHE A 167 7.88 1.19 -8.76
CA PHE A 167 7.70 0.03 -7.91
C PHE A 167 9.02 -0.73 -7.68
N LYS A 168 9.80 -0.96 -8.74
CA LYS A 168 11.13 -1.59 -8.64
C LYS A 168 12.08 -0.77 -7.76
N ARG A 169 12.13 0.55 -7.92
CA ARG A 169 12.93 1.43 -7.03
C ARG A 169 12.47 1.32 -5.57
N GLY A 170 11.17 1.25 -5.32
CA GLY A 170 10.62 1.03 -3.99
C GLY A 170 11.05 -0.31 -3.38
N ILE A 171 11.04 -1.38 -4.17
CA ILE A 171 11.57 -2.70 -3.75
C ILE A 171 13.05 -2.59 -3.35
N GLU A 172 13.88 -1.93 -4.16
CA GLU A 172 15.31 -1.81 -3.85
C GLU A 172 15.56 -0.99 -2.57
N LYS A 173 14.78 0.07 -2.34
CA LYS A 173 14.82 0.83 -1.08
C LYS A 173 14.45 -0.02 0.14
N ILE A 174 13.50 -0.94 0.01
CA ILE A 174 13.15 -1.86 1.10
C ILE A 174 14.24 -2.91 1.28
N ARG A 175 14.76 -3.46 0.18
CA ARG A 175 15.84 -4.46 0.21
C ARG A 175 17.08 -3.93 0.90
N SER A 176 17.41 -2.65 0.75
CA SER A 176 18.54 -2.05 1.44
C SER A 176 18.38 -2.05 2.97
N LEU A 177 17.14 -1.94 3.49
CA LEU A 177 16.85 -2.02 4.93
C LEU A 177 17.12 -3.41 5.52
N VAL A 178 17.05 -4.47 4.70
CA VAL A 178 17.24 -5.87 5.13
C VAL A 178 18.56 -6.49 4.68
N LYS A 179 19.33 -5.80 3.83
CA LYS A 179 20.58 -6.32 3.23
C LYS A 179 21.60 -6.79 4.28
N GLY A 180 21.69 -6.09 5.41
CA GLY A 180 22.63 -6.40 6.50
C GLY A 180 22.17 -7.49 7.47
N ILE A 181 21.03 -8.13 7.25
CA ILE A 181 20.49 -9.16 8.15
C ILE A 181 20.96 -10.55 7.67
N PRO A 182 21.82 -11.25 8.42
CA PRO A 182 22.24 -12.61 8.08
C PRO A 182 21.03 -13.54 7.95
N VAL A 183 21.09 -14.51 7.03
CA VAL A 183 19.97 -15.45 6.80
C VAL A 183 19.58 -16.18 8.09
N ALA A 184 20.55 -16.60 8.91
CA ALA A 184 20.31 -17.25 10.20
C ALA A 184 19.60 -16.36 11.24
N LYS A 185 19.59 -15.03 11.06
CA LYS A 185 18.87 -14.08 11.92
C LYS A 185 17.55 -13.61 11.31
N ARG A 186 17.18 -14.10 10.13
CA ARG A 186 15.92 -13.73 9.52
C ARG A 186 14.76 -14.44 10.19
N LYS A 187 13.69 -13.70 10.45
CA LYS A 187 12.48 -14.22 11.07
C LYS A 187 11.80 -15.25 10.18
N ARG A 188 11.54 -16.42 10.73
CA ARG A 188 10.70 -17.47 10.16
C ARG A 188 9.23 -17.13 10.43
N VAL A 189 8.44 -17.02 9.38
CA VAL A 189 7.09 -16.47 9.43
C VAL A 189 6.10 -17.46 8.85
N TYR A 190 5.05 -17.76 9.61
CA TYR A 190 3.85 -18.34 9.06
C TYR A 190 2.90 -17.21 8.63
N PHE A 191 2.63 -17.10 7.32
CA PHE A 191 1.76 -16.06 6.78
C PHE A 191 0.39 -16.62 6.40
N GLU A 192 -0.59 -16.37 7.25
CA GLU A 192 -1.95 -16.88 7.11
C GLU A 192 -2.80 -16.01 6.16
N ALA A 193 -3.48 -16.70 5.24
CA ALA A 193 -4.41 -16.12 4.28
C ALA A 193 -5.87 -16.12 4.79
N ILE A 194 -6.31 -17.23 5.41
CA ILE A 194 -7.67 -17.42 5.93
C ILE A 194 -7.63 -18.25 7.21
N HIS A 195 -7.91 -17.61 8.35
CA HIS A 195 -7.80 -18.22 9.68
C HIS A 195 -8.71 -19.42 9.87
N ARG A 196 -10.03 -19.23 9.69
CA ARG A 196 -11.06 -20.26 9.90
C ARG A 196 -10.85 -21.53 9.06
N LYS A 197 -10.04 -21.47 8.01
CA LYS A 197 -9.77 -22.60 7.11
C LYS A 197 -8.31 -23.08 7.18
N MET A 198 -7.49 -22.52 8.07
CA MET A 198 -6.05 -22.79 8.20
C MET A 198 -5.36 -22.78 6.85
N ARG A 199 -5.60 -21.70 6.08
CA ARG A 199 -5.02 -21.52 4.76
C ARG A 199 -3.91 -20.50 4.80
N THR A 200 -2.83 -20.80 4.10
CA THR A 200 -1.71 -19.89 3.81
C THR A 200 -1.72 -19.53 2.32
N PHE A 201 -0.66 -18.87 1.85
CA PHE A 201 -0.48 -18.53 0.45
C PHE A 201 0.46 -19.51 -0.24
N SER A 202 0.29 -19.67 -1.55
CA SER A 202 1.31 -20.39 -2.33
C SER A 202 2.65 -19.64 -2.34
N PRO A 203 3.80 -20.33 -2.42
CA PRO A 203 5.13 -19.71 -2.41
C PRO A 203 5.34 -18.67 -3.53
N SER A 204 4.68 -18.85 -4.67
CA SER A 204 4.78 -17.95 -5.84
C SER A 204 3.86 -16.72 -5.74
N SER A 205 3.01 -16.63 -4.72
CA SER A 205 2.01 -15.56 -4.58
C SER A 205 2.63 -14.18 -4.34
N ILE A 206 1.84 -13.14 -4.60
CA ILE A 206 2.19 -11.74 -4.30
C ILE A 206 2.46 -11.52 -2.81
N ALA A 207 1.66 -12.13 -1.93
CA ALA A 207 1.84 -12.01 -0.47
C ALA A 207 3.17 -12.62 -0.01
N MET A 208 3.55 -13.79 -0.55
CA MET A 208 4.84 -14.40 -0.26
C MET A 208 6.02 -13.64 -0.88
N PHE A 209 5.83 -13.03 -2.05
CA PHE A 209 6.80 -12.06 -2.58
C PHE A 209 6.98 -10.89 -1.62
N ALA A 210 5.89 -10.39 -1.02
CA ALA A 210 5.97 -9.29 -0.08
C ALA A 210 6.76 -9.66 1.18
N LEU A 211 6.43 -10.81 1.79
CA LEU A 211 7.14 -11.36 2.94
C LEU A 211 8.64 -11.51 2.69
N ARG A 212 9.03 -12.16 1.58
CA ARG A 212 10.45 -12.35 1.24
C ARG A 212 11.17 -11.03 0.98
N THR A 213 10.51 -10.07 0.36
CA THR A 213 11.10 -8.74 0.09
C THR A 213 11.33 -7.97 1.39
N ALA A 214 10.46 -8.16 2.39
CA ALA A 214 10.61 -7.64 3.74
C ALA A 214 11.65 -8.41 4.59
N GLY A 215 12.34 -9.41 4.02
CA GLY A 215 13.38 -10.17 4.71
C GLY A 215 12.86 -11.32 5.59
N GLY A 216 11.59 -11.70 5.48
CA GLY A 216 11.04 -12.87 6.16
C GLY A 216 11.32 -14.18 5.41
N ILE A 217 11.43 -15.27 6.15
CA ILE A 217 11.51 -16.65 5.64
C ILE A 217 10.10 -17.26 5.77
N ASN A 218 9.56 -17.83 4.68
CA ASN A 218 8.28 -18.51 4.74
C ASN A 218 8.44 -19.89 5.40
N VAL A 219 7.68 -20.19 6.44
CA VAL A 219 7.67 -21.53 7.06
C VAL A 219 6.95 -22.56 6.17
N ALA A 220 5.92 -22.13 5.46
CA ALA A 220 5.05 -23.01 4.67
C ALA A 220 5.47 -23.06 3.18
N GLU A 221 6.71 -23.43 2.89
CA GLU A 221 7.21 -23.49 1.49
C GLU A 221 6.61 -24.65 0.68
N ASP A 222 6.14 -25.67 1.37
CA ASP A 222 5.42 -26.84 0.86
C ASP A 222 3.91 -26.57 0.61
N ALA A 223 3.44 -25.34 0.85
CA ALA A 223 2.04 -24.98 0.67
C ALA A 223 1.65 -24.84 -0.81
N HIS A 224 1.29 -25.94 -1.45
CA HIS A 224 0.89 -25.95 -2.86
C HIS A 224 -0.56 -25.49 -3.05
N ALA A 225 -0.76 -24.47 -3.89
CA ALA A 225 -2.10 -24.04 -4.26
C ALA A 225 -2.78 -25.02 -5.21
N ARG A 226 -4.10 -25.20 -5.03
CA ARG A 226 -4.95 -25.94 -5.96
C ARG A 226 -5.70 -24.98 -6.89
N HIS A 227 -6.07 -25.49 -8.07
CA HIS A 227 -6.90 -24.79 -9.08
C HIS A 227 -6.39 -23.40 -9.50
N GLY A 228 -5.06 -23.22 -9.53
CA GLY A 228 -4.44 -21.98 -10.02
C GLY A 228 -4.70 -20.74 -9.15
N THR A 229 -5.07 -20.91 -7.89
CA THR A 229 -5.25 -19.83 -6.91
C THR A 229 -3.93 -19.44 -6.22
N ASN A 230 -3.92 -18.34 -5.47
CA ASN A 230 -2.78 -17.93 -4.63
C ASN A 230 -2.88 -18.42 -3.18
N ILE A 231 -3.94 -19.17 -2.85
CA ILE A 231 -4.24 -19.60 -1.49
C ILE A 231 -4.10 -21.12 -1.44
N ALA A 232 -3.28 -21.60 -0.52
CA ALA A 232 -3.03 -23.01 -0.29
C ALA A 232 -3.70 -23.46 1.01
N ALA A 233 -4.25 -24.67 1.01
CA ALA A 233 -4.58 -25.33 2.26
C ALA A 233 -3.28 -25.73 2.96
N TYR A 234 -3.19 -25.49 4.25
CA TYR A 234 -2.04 -25.92 5.05
C TYR A 234 -2.48 -26.84 6.19
N GLY A 235 -3.60 -26.51 6.84
CA GLY A 235 -4.15 -27.34 7.91
C GLY A 235 -3.49 -27.04 9.24
N LYS A 236 -4.17 -27.39 10.33
CA LYS A 236 -3.75 -27.02 11.69
C LYS A 236 -2.54 -27.82 12.13
N GLU A 237 -2.53 -29.10 11.79
CA GLU A 237 -1.51 -30.08 12.12
C GLU A 237 -0.16 -29.70 11.51
N HIS A 238 -0.14 -29.26 10.25
CA HIS A 238 1.08 -28.77 9.60
C HIS A 238 1.61 -27.47 10.24
N ILE A 239 0.72 -26.54 10.63
CA ILE A 239 1.12 -25.34 11.39
C ILE A 239 1.80 -25.76 12.70
N LEU A 240 1.17 -26.68 13.43
CA LEU A 240 1.68 -27.17 14.72
C LEU A 240 2.97 -27.99 14.58
N SER A 241 3.18 -28.70 13.46
CA SER A 241 4.44 -29.41 13.20
C SER A 241 5.65 -28.47 13.06
N HIS A 242 5.41 -27.18 12.76
CA HIS A 242 6.42 -26.13 12.70
C HIS A 242 6.32 -25.16 13.89
N ALA A 243 5.64 -25.53 14.98
CA ALA A 243 5.26 -24.60 16.03
C ALA A 243 6.46 -23.86 16.65
N ASP A 244 7.55 -24.55 16.94
CA ASP A 244 8.76 -23.94 17.53
C ASP A 244 9.60 -23.14 16.51
N ASP A 245 9.38 -23.38 15.22
CA ASP A 245 10.07 -22.74 14.11
C ASP A 245 9.45 -21.40 13.69
N ILE A 246 8.24 -21.09 14.15
CA ILE A 246 7.52 -19.87 13.76
C ILE A 246 7.91 -18.75 14.71
N ASP A 247 8.85 -17.89 14.31
CA ASP A 247 9.23 -16.68 15.06
C ASP A 247 8.13 -15.62 15.05
N VAL A 248 7.37 -15.54 13.94
CA VAL A 248 6.29 -14.55 13.77
C VAL A 248 5.07 -15.21 13.12
N TYR A 249 3.90 -15.00 13.72
CA TYR A 249 2.62 -15.38 13.14
C TYR A 249 1.99 -14.14 12.49
N LEU A 250 1.99 -14.09 11.16
CA LEU A 250 1.40 -12.99 10.41
C LEU A 250 0.09 -13.46 9.79
N ALA A 251 -1.01 -12.72 9.96
CA ALA A 251 -2.25 -13.02 9.26
C ALA A 251 -2.75 -11.81 8.47
N GLN A 252 -3.25 -12.03 7.26
CA GLN A 252 -3.95 -10.96 6.56
C GLN A 252 -5.37 -10.77 7.10
N LYS A 253 -5.91 -9.57 7.02
CA LYS A 253 -7.32 -9.27 7.29
C LYS A 253 -7.96 -8.58 6.09
N GLY A 254 -9.21 -8.95 5.81
CA GLY A 254 -9.93 -8.56 4.61
C GLY A 254 -11.44 -8.72 4.72
N ALA A 255 -12.12 -8.50 3.60
CA ALA A 255 -13.58 -8.66 3.54
C ALA A 255 -14.03 -10.10 3.77
N MET A 256 -13.21 -11.08 3.34
CA MET A 256 -13.50 -12.52 3.49
C MET A 256 -12.68 -13.20 4.60
N ASN A 257 -11.71 -12.50 5.20
CA ASN A 257 -10.94 -13.00 6.34
C ASN A 257 -10.95 -11.98 7.48
N HIS A 258 -11.68 -12.27 8.56
CA HIS A 258 -11.80 -11.39 9.71
C HIS A 258 -10.89 -11.81 10.88
N ALA A 259 -9.67 -12.25 10.56
CA ALA A 259 -8.67 -12.61 11.56
C ALA A 259 -8.47 -11.46 12.57
N ARG A 260 -8.37 -11.83 13.85
CA ARG A 260 -8.05 -10.93 14.97
C ARG A 260 -6.91 -11.56 15.74
N ILE A 261 -6.05 -10.73 16.35
CA ILE A 261 -4.99 -11.24 17.22
C ILE A 261 -5.57 -12.17 18.27
N ARG A 262 -6.63 -11.73 18.96
CA ARG A 262 -7.34 -12.55 19.96
C ARG A 262 -7.76 -13.92 19.44
N SER A 263 -8.37 -14.00 18.24
CA SER A 263 -8.83 -15.29 17.71
C SER A 263 -7.68 -16.26 17.44
N ILE A 264 -6.52 -15.74 17.01
CA ILE A 264 -5.32 -16.56 16.79
C ILE A 264 -4.71 -17.00 18.13
N MET A 265 -4.63 -16.09 19.11
CA MET A 265 -4.07 -16.38 20.44
C MET A 265 -4.91 -17.39 21.24
N GLU A 266 -6.23 -17.38 21.03
CA GLU A 266 -7.20 -18.27 21.69
C GLU A 266 -7.47 -19.57 20.91
N GLU A 267 -6.93 -19.72 19.70
CA GLU A 267 -7.11 -20.92 18.89
C GLU A 267 -6.52 -22.15 19.63
N PRO A 268 -7.29 -23.24 19.83
CA PRO A 268 -6.81 -24.39 20.58
C PRO A 268 -5.49 -24.94 20.04
N GLY A 269 -4.53 -25.23 20.91
CA GLY A 269 -3.21 -25.75 20.51
C GLY A 269 -2.23 -24.70 19.96
N PHE A 270 -2.68 -23.51 19.55
CA PHE A 270 -1.75 -22.48 19.03
C PHE A 270 -0.81 -21.91 20.09
N ARG A 271 -1.09 -22.12 21.38
CA ARG A 271 -0.11 -21.86 22.46
C ARG A 271 1.17 -22.71 22.34
N ALA A 272 1.19 -23.77 21.52
CA ALA A 272 2.41 -24.48 21.19
C ALA A 272 3.30 -23.71 20.18
N ILE A 273 2.76 -22.73 19.46
CA ILE A 273 3.50 -21.94 18.47
C ILE A 273 4.35 -20.90 19.18
N LYS A 274 5.66 -20.87 18.91
CA LYS A 274 6.62 -19.93 19.49
C LYS A 274 6.13 -18.48 19.39
N ALA A 275 5.77 -18.03 18.18
CA ALA A 275 5.25 -16.68 17.97
C ALA A 275 4.02 -16.34 18.83
N VAL A 276 3.14 -17.31 19.09
CA VAL A 276 1.95 -17.10 19.92
C VAL A 276 2.34 -16.99 21.39
N ARG A 277 3.26 -17.83 21.88
CA ARG A 277 3.79 -17.73 23.25
C ARG A 277 4.50 -16.41 23.50
N GLU A 278 5.27 -15.93 22.53
CA GLU A 278 6.08 -14.70 22.61
C GLU A 278 5.30 -13.43 22.19
N GLY A 279 3.99 -13.55 21.91
CA GLY A 279 3.15 -12.43 21.51
C GLY A 279 3.52 -11.80 20.15
N GLN A 280 4.31 -12.49 19.32
CA GLN A 280 4.74 -12.07 17.98
C GLN A 280 3.65 -12.38 16.93
N VAL A 281 2.41 -11.94 17.19
CA VAL A 281 1.24 -12.16 16.34
C VAL A 281 0.76 -10.84 15.75
N TYR A 282 0.83 -10.71 14.42
CA TYR A 282 0.52 -9.47 13.71
C TYR A 282 -0.58 -9.66 12.67
N ILE A 283 -1.32 -8.57 12.42
CA ILE A 283 -2.35 -8.51 11.38
C ILE A 283 -1.96 -7.45 10.35
N VAL A 284 -2.05 -7.80 9.07
CA VAL A 284 -1.84 -6.87 7.94
C VAL A 284 -3.08 -6.83 7.03
N ASP A 285 -3.43 -5.70 6.45
CA ASP A 285 -4.62 -5.61 5.59
C ASP A 285 -4.35 -6.22 4.20
N GLU A 286 -5.25 -7.07 3.71
CA GLU A 286 -5.16 -7.72 2.39
C GLU A 286 -5.00 -6.71 1.24
N LYS A 287 -5.50 -5.48 1.39
CA LYS A 287 -5.43 -4.42 0.38
C LYS A 287 -4.01 -4.03 0.04
N ILE A 288 -3.06 -4.20 0.97
CA ILE A 288 -1.66 -3.80 0.78
C ILE A 288 -0.69 -4.99 0.65
N VAL A 289 -1.13 -6.23 0.85
CA VAL A 289 -0.26 -7.42 0.68
C VAL A 289 -0.73 -8.39 -0.40
N SER A 290 -2.02 -8.37 -0.74
CA SER A 290 -2.65 -9.35 -1.63
C SER A 290 -3.23 -8.74 -2.90
N ARG A 291 -3.14 -7.41 -3.07
CA ARG A 291 -3.58 -6.70 -4.28
C ARG A 291 -2.38 -6.31 -5.16
N PRO A 292 -2.51 -6.39 -6.49
CA PRO A 292 -1.46 -6.01 -7.43
C PRO A 292 -1.44 -4.49 -7.68
N THR A 293 -1.18 -3.68 -6.65
CA THR A 293 -1.15 -2.20 -6.74
C THR A 293 0.19 -1.67 -6.22
N LEU A 294 0.48 -0.39 -6.47
CA LEU A 294 1.68 0.26 -5.93
C LEU A 294 1.76 0.20 -4.40
N ARG A 295 0.61 0.14 -3.71
CA ARG A 295 0.53 0.00 -2.24
C ARG A 295 1.08 -1.32 -1.71
N LEU A 296 1.42 -2.26 -2.59
CA LEU A 296 2.21 -3.41 -2.20
C LEU A 296 3.54 -3.00 -1.56
N LEU A 297 4.12 -1.83 -1.92
CA LEU A 297 5.27 -1.27 -1.22
C LEU A 297 4.97 -0.96 0.25
N ASP A 298 3.79 -0.43 0.57
CA ASP A 298 3.39 -0.17 1.95
C ASP A 298 3.20 -1.47 2.72
N GLY A 299 2.62 -2.51 2.11
CA GLY A 299 2.49 -3.82 2.75
C GLY A 299 3.84 -4.50 3.01
N ILE A 300 4.78 -4.40 2.07
CA ILE A 300 6.15 -4.91 2.27
C ILE A 300 6.84 -4.15 3.41
N TYR A 301 6.74 -2.82 3.41
CA TYR A 301 7.30 -1.98 4.46
C TYR A 301 6.69 -2.31 5.83
N GLU A 302 5.38 -2.49 5.90
CA GLU A 302 4.66 -2.86 7.12
C GLU A 302 5.08 -4.23 7.67
N ILE A 303 5.19 -5.23 6.80
CA ILE A 303 5.75 -6.54 7.21
C ILE A 303 7.16 -6.34 7.78
N GLY A 304 8.00 -5.53 7.12
CA GLY A 304 9.33 -5.21 7.60
C GLY A 304 9.34 -4.57 8.99
N ARG A 305 8.38 -3.69 9.31
CA ARG A 305 8.20 -3.09 10.64
C ARG A 305 7.86 -4.11 11.72
N PHE A 306 7.10 -5.15 11.38
CA PHE A 306 6.83 -6.25 12.32
C PHE A 306 8.05 -7.13 12.54
N LEU A 307 8.81 -7.43 11.48
CA LEU A 307 9.95 -8.35 11.58
C LEU A 307 11.21 -7.69 12.16
N TYR A 308 11.47 -6.44 11.80
CA TYR A 308 12.70 -5.71 12.07
C TYR A 308 12.42 -4.22 12.37
N PRO A 309 11.67 -3.89 13.44
CA PRO A 309 11.30 -2.52 13.76
C PRO A 309 12.50 -1.56 13.82
N ASP A 310 13.63 -1.98 14.40
CA ASP A 310 14.84 -1.15 14.52
C ASP A 310 15.42 -0.70 13.17
N ARG A 311 15.10 -1.40 12.08
CA ARG A 311 15.55 -1.05 10.72
C ARG A 311 14.50 -0.21 9.99
N PHE A 312 13.23 -0.62 10.07
CA PHE A 312 12.15 0.00 9.31
C PHE A 312 11.61 1.27 9.97
N ASN A 313 11.74 1.38 11.30
CA ASN A 313 11.30 2.52 12.10
C ASN A 313 12.46 3.43 12.51
N ASP A 314 13.56 3.43 11.75
CA ASP A 314 14.65 4.37 11.99
C ASP A 314 14.14 5.82 11.89
N VAL A 315 14.38 6.56 12.98
CA VAL A 315 14.03 7.97 13.13
C VAL A 315 15.26 8.87 13.29
N THR A 316 16.47 8.34 13.08
CA THR A 316 17.73 9.08 13.28
C THR A 316 17.77 10.39 12.50
N ALA A 317 17.26 10.40 11.27
CA ALA A 317 17.20 11.61 10.45
C ALA A 317 16.30 12.71 11.07
N PHE A 318 15.21 12.33 11.75
CA PHE A 318 14.30 13.30 12.37
C PHE A 318 14.95 14.01 13.55
N LYS A 319 15.81 13.34 14.32
CA LYS A 319 16.46 13.91 15.51
C LYS A 319 17.25 15.19 15.26
N ARG A 320 17.69 15.41 14.01
CA ARG A 320 18.48 16.58 13.60
C ARG A 320 17.63 17.75 13.11
N ILE A 321 16.31 17.59 13.04
CA ILE A 321 15.40 18.62 12.57
C ILE A 321 15.18 19.64 13.70
N PRO A 322 15.51 20.93 13.51
CA PRO A 322 15.38 21.95 14.56
C PRO A 322 13.93 22.18 14.99
N VAL A 323 13.00 22.12 14.04
CA VAL A 323 11.55 22.26 14.26
C VAL A 323 10.83 21.25 13.39
N LEU A 324 10.15 20.28 14.02
CA LEU A 324 9.36 19.31 13.28
C LEU A 324 8.12 19.96 12.66
N THR A 325 7.76 19.54 11.45
CA THR A 325 6.41 19.75 10.94
C THR A 325 5.44 18.71 11.52
N ARG A 326 4.14 18.98 11.44
CA ARG A 326 3.10 18.01 11.82
C ARG A 326 3.21 16.70 11.04
N ALA A 327 3.52 16.74 9.74
CA ALA A 327 3.72 15.54 8.93
C ALA A 327 4.93 14.71 9.39
N GLN A 328 6.06 15.37 9.70
CA GLN A 328 7.26 14.71 10.21
C GLN A 328 7.01 14.09 11.58
N PHE A 329 6.28 14.79 12.46
CA PHE A 329 5.87 14.23 13.75
C PHE A 329 4.94 13.02 13.59
N ALA A 330 3.98 13.05 12.67
CA ALA A 330 3.11 11.92 12.40
C ALA A 330 3.90 10.66 12.00
N GLU A 331 4.88 10.82 11.10
CA GLU A 331 5.78 9.73 10.69
C GLU A 331 6.64 9.23 11.85
N MET A 332 7.28 10.15 12.57
CA MET A 332 8.15 9.83 13.69
C MET A 332 7.39 9.12 14.81
N PHE A 333 6.22 9.64 15.21
CA PHE A 333 5.37 9.06 16.24
C PHE A 333 4.92 7.66 15.86
N VAL A 334 4.38 7.46 14.65
CA VAL A 334 3.94 6.15 14.17
C VAL A 334 5.11 5.16 14.11
N LYS A 335 6.31 5.59 13.72
CA LYS A 335 7.52 4.74 13.75
C LYS A 335 7.93 4.34 15.15
N MET A 336 8.09 5.29 16.07
CA MET A 336 8.57 5.03 17.42
C MET A 336 7.60 4.18 18.24
N THR A 337 6.30 4.34 18.02
CA THR A 337 5.24 3.57 18.70
C THR A 337 4.87 2.28 17.98
N ASN A 338 5.51 1.99 16.84
CA ASN A 338 5.22 0.86 15.97
C ASN A 338 3.72 0.63 15.68
N ILE A 339 2.93 1.70 15.60
CA ILE A 339 1.50 1.62 15.26
C ILE A 339 1.35 1.00 13.85
N PRO A 340 0.46 0.02 13.66
CA PRO A 340 0.20 -0.52 12.34
C PRO A 340 -0.41 0.51 11.39
N LEU A 341 0.07 0.53 10.14
CA LEU A 341 -0.37 1.48 9.12
C LEU A 341 -1.86 1.36 8.83
N LYS A 342 -2.53 2.51 8.75
CA LYS A 342 -3.96 2.59 8.47
C LYS A 342 -4.24 2.37 6.98
N THR A 343 -5.02 1.33 6.70
CA THR A 343 -5.72 1.13 5.43
C THR A 343 -7.19 1.54 5.56
N PRO A 344 -7.78 2.17 4.54
CA PRO A 344 -9.17 2.61 4.63
C PRO A 344 -10.16 1.47 4.46
N ASP A 345 -11.12 1.38 5.35
CA ASP A 345 -12.30 0.53 5.30
C ASP A 345 -13.54 1.36 5.00
N TYR A 346 -14.19 1.10 3.87
CA TYR A 346 -15.36 1.88 3.45
C TYR A 346 -16.49 1.88 4.48
N ARG A 347 -16.75 0.75 5.14
CA ARG A 347 -17.89 0.63 6.05
C ARG A 347 -17.62 1.37 7.36
N ARG A 348 -16.43 1.20 7.93
CA ARG A 348 -16.07 1.71 9.26
C ARG A 348 -15.53 3.13 9.22
N ASP A 349 -14.64 3.41 8.28
CA ASP A 349 -13.87 4.66 8.28
C ASP A 349 -14.52 5.76 7.45
N ILE A 350 -15.33 5.38 6.46
CA ILE A 350 -15.94 6.31 5.51
C ILE A 350 -17.45 6.41 5.75
N ARG A 351 -18.19 5.30 5.64
CA ARG A 351 -19.67 5.30 5.70
C ARG A 351 -20.23 5.59 7.10
N LYS A 352 -19.63 5.01 8.16
CA LYS A 352 -20.16 5.12 9.53
C LYS A 352 -19.69 6.35 10.30
N ARG A 353 -18.69 7.09 9.79
CA ARG A 353 -18.14 8.24 10.52
C ARG A 353 -19.07 9.45 10.35
N ALA A 354 -19.25 10.21 11.42
CA ALA A 354 -20.11 11.40 11.41
C ALA A 354 -19.65 12.40 10.34
N ALA A 355 -20.59 13.04 9.64
CA ALA A 355 -20.31 13.93 8.52
C ALA A 355 -19.41 15.13 8.88
N ALA A 356 -19.40 15.55 10.15
CA ALA A 356 -18.56 16.65 10.64
C ALA A 356 -17.12 16.23 11.00
N ARG A 357 -16.83 14.93 11.10
CA ARG A 357 -15.49 14.41 11.42
C ARG A 357 -14.74 14.08 10.13
N HIS A 358 -13.42 14.27 10.14
CA HIS A 358 -12.52 13.83 9.08
C HIS A 358 -12.74 12.35 8.76
N ARG A 359 -12.93 11.96 7.50
CA ARG A 359 -12.88 10.57 7.02
C ARG A 359 -11.58 10.36 6.26
N TYR A 360 -11.09 9.11 6.26
CA TYR A 360 -9.88 8.78 5.51
C TYR A 360 -9.99 9.26 4.06
N GLY A 361 -9.04 10.08 3.63
CA GLY A 361 -9.02 10.66 2.29
C GLY A 361 -9.76 11.99 2.15
N ASP A 362 -10.32 12.56 3.21
CA ASP A 362 -10.98 13.87 3.14
C ASP A 362 -9.96 15.03 3.01
N PHE A 363 -8.68 14.82 3.34
CA PHE A 363 -7.65 15.86 3.26
C PHE A 363 -7.44 16.36 1.82
N ARG A 364 -7.44 17.69 1.66
CA ARG A 364 -7.21 18.38 0.39
C ARG A 364 -5.79 18.91 0.25
N ASP A 365 -5.12 19.10 1.38
CA ASP A 365 -3.78 19.67 1.52
C ASP A 365 -2.70 18.61 1.76
N VAL A 366 -3.07 17.32 1.71
CA VAL A 366 -2.13 16.21 1.81
C VAL A 366 -2.16 15.41 0.51
N ASP A 367 -1.01 15.31 -0.16
CA ASP A 367 -0.86 14.50 -1.37
C ASP A 367 -0.96 13.01 -1.04
N TYR A 368 -2.07 12.39 -1.45
CA TYR A 368 -2.33 10.96 -1.24
C TYR A 368 -1.32 10.02 -1.95
N THR A 369 -0.57 10.54 -2.93
CA THR A 369 0.47 9.78 -3.63
C THR A 369 1.83 9.82 -2.91
N GLY A 370 1.99 10.78 -1.99
CA GLY A 370 3.20 10.98 -1.21
C GLY A 370 3.36 9.99 -0.05
N ASN A 371 4.61 9.74 0.36
CA ASN A 371 4.92 8.80 1.44
C ASN A 371 4.38 9.25 2.82
N ALA A 372 4.26 10.56 3.05
CA ALA A 372 3.76 11.11 4.32
C ALA A 372 2.28 10.76 4.56
N TYR A 373 1.49 10.60 3.49
CA TYR A 373 0.04 10.40 3.58
C TYR A 373 -0.35 9.22 4.48
N LYS A 374 0.33 8.07 4.34
CA LYS A 374 0.04 6.89 5.17
C LYS A 374 0.30 7.13 6.66
N PHE A 375 1.31 7.92 7.00
CA PHE A 375 1.63 8.23 8.39
C PHE A 375 0.66 9.24 8.98
N ILE A 376 0.33 10.29 8.22
CA ILE A 376 -0.68 11.31 8.59
C ILE A 376 -2.04 10.64 8.85
N GLU A 377 -2.56 9.88 7.88
CA GLU A 377 -3.83 9.18 8.02
C GLU A 377 -3.81 8.17 9.18
N THR A 378 -2.67 7.50 9.42
CA THR A 378 -2.53 6.59 10.56
C THR A 378 -2.62 7.34 11.88
N ALA A 379 -1.87 8.43 12.04
CA ALA A 379 -1.84 9.23 13.25
C ALA A 379 -3.20 9.90 13.52
N VAL A 380 -3.83 10.50 12.50
CA VAL A 380 -5.15 11.13 12.60
C VAL A 380 -6.22 10.10 12.95
N TYR A 381 -6.19 8.91 12.32
CA TYR A 381 -7.15 7.86 12.63
C TYR A 381 -7.02 7.34 14.07
N ARG A 382 -5.80 7.35 14.62
CA ARG A 382 -5.52 7.00 16.02
C ARG A 382 -5.80 8.13 17.00
N GLY A 383 -6.23 9.30 16.52
CA GLY A 383 -6.52 10.45 17.36
C GLY A 383 -5.28 11.15 17.91
N ILE A 384 -4.10 10.97 17.29
CA ILE A 384 -2.82 11.53 17.78
C ILE A 384 -2.76 13.05 17.64
N PHE A 385 -3.57 13.64 16.76
CA PHE A 385 -3.64 15.08 16.57
C PHE A 385 -4.98 15.63 17.09
N PRO A 386 -4.95 16.68 17.93
CA PRO A 386 -6.17 17.34 18.37
C PRO A 386 -6.67 18.28 17.25
N HIS A 387 -7.96 18.60 17.29
CA HIS A 387 -8.59 19.62 16.42
C HIS A 387 -8.31 19.46 14.92
N VAL A 388 -8.21 18.23 14.41
CA VAL A 388 -8.05 17.99 12.98
C VAL A 388 -9.32 18.41 12.25
N GLU A 389 -9.19 19.41 11.38
CA GLU A 389 -10.28 19.83 10.52
C GLU A 389 -10.69 18.69 9.58
N LYS A 390 -11.93 18.74 9.09
CA LYS A 390 -12.45 17.68 8.23
C LYS A 390 -11.60 17.48 6.97
N SER A 391 -11.17 18.57 6.34
CA SER A 391 -10.52 18.53 5.00
C SER A 391 -9.11 19.11 4.96
N ALA A 392 -8.55 19.55 6.09
CA ALA A 392 -7.23 20.14 6.19
C ALA A 392 -6.44 19.55 7.35
N PHE A 393 -5.17 19.21 7.12
CA PHE A 393 -4.26 18.71 8.15
C PHE A 393 -3.18 19.72 8.53
N HIS A 394 -2.81 20.60 7.60
CA HIS A 394 -1.66 21.50 7.61
C HIS A 394 -0.34 20.75 7.82
N PRO A 395 0.08 19.89 6.87
CA PRO A 395 1.23 19.00 7.06
C PRO A 395 2.55 19.73 7.35
N ASP A 396 2.73 20.92 6.80
CA ASP A 396 3.97 21.71 6.89
C ASP A 396 3.99 22.67 8.08
N SER A 397 2.87 22.82 8.80
CA SER A 397 2.85 23.67 9.99
C SER A 397 3.77 23.11 11.09
N PRO A 398 4.48 23.97 11.84
CA PRO A 398 5.32 23.56 12.96
C PRO A 398 4.55 22.76 14.03
N LEU A 399 5.23 21.78 14.63
CA LEU A 399 4.70 21.02 15.76
C LEU A 399 4.77 21.87 17.04
N LYS A 400 3.62 22.00 17.70
CA LYS A 400 3.48 22.67 19.01
C LYS A 400 3.67 21.69 20.17
N ARG A 401 4.19 22.17 21.29
CA ARG A 401 4.38 21.40 22.54
C ARG A 401 3.07 20.85 23.08
N SER A 402 1.97 21.60 23.04
CA SER A 402 0.65 21.12 23.45
C SER A 402 0.14 19.95 22.60
N THR A 403 0.41 19.98 21.29
CA THR A 403 0.07 18.86 20.38
C THR A 403 0.88 17.62 20.71
N ALA A 404 2.17 17.77 21.04
CA ALA A 404 3.00 16.65 21.48
C ALA A 404 2.51 16.06 22.81
N ALA A 405 2.18 16.89 23.81
CA ALA A 405 1.61 16.42 25.08
C ALA A 405 0.30 15.65 24.88
N TYR A 406 -0.60 16.17 24.04
CA TYR A 406 -1.84 15.49 23.67
C TYR A 406 -1.59 14.13 23.01
N ALA A 407 -0.68 14.06 22.04
CA ALA A 407 -0.33 12.83 21.35
C ALA A 407 0.16 11.74 22.31
N LEU A 408 1.01 12.11 23.27
CA LEU A 408 1.50 11.20 24.29
C LEU A 408 0.36 10.67 25.16
N PHE A 409 -0.47 11.57 25.70
CA PHE A 409 -1.60 11.22 26.56
C PHE A 409 -2.64 10.33 25.86
N VAL A 410 -2.93 10.58 24.58
CA VAL A 410 -3.90 9.77 23.83
C VAL A 410 -3.40 8.34 23.58
N TYR A 411 -2.09 8.17 23.41
CA TYR A 411 -1.52 6.89 23.00
C TYR A 411 -1.06 6.03 24.18
N PHE A 412 -0.44 6.63 25.18
CA PHE A 412 0.15 5.95 26.31
C PHE A 412 -0.83 5.90 27.48
N ASP A 413 -0.91 4.74 28.12
CA ASP A 413 -1.72 4.53 29.33
C ASP A 413 -0.91 4.96 30.56
N PHE A 414 -0.98 6.23 30.90
CA PHE A 414 -0.20 6.82 31.98
C PHE A 414 -0.83 6.58 33.35
N PRO A 415 -0.01 6.39 34.41
CA PRO A 415 -0.50 6.40 35.78
C PRO A 415 -1.02 7.78 36.18
N GLU A 416 -1.82 7.83 37.23
CA GLU A 416 -2.30 9.09 37.80
C GLU A 416 -1.15 9.92 38.38
N VAL A 417 -1.13 11.22 38.07
CA VAL A 417 -0.21 12.18 38.69
C VAL A 417 -0.73 12.54 40.08
N LYS A 418 -0.02 12.06 41.11
CA LYS A 418 -0.39 12.20 42.52
C LYS A 418 -0.04 13.57 43.11
N ASP A 419 1.09 14.14 42.68
CA ASP A 419 1.57 15.41 43.22
C ASP A 419 0.97 16.59 42.45
N PRO A 420 0.61 17.69 43.13
CA PRO A 420 0.12 18.89 42.46
C PRO A 420 1.20 19.48 41.56
N VAL A 421 0.84 19.74 40.31
CA VAL A 421 1.72 20.37 39.31
C VAL A 421 1.20 21.77 39.03
N THR A 422 2.01 22.78 39.30
CA THR A 422 1.69 24.18 38.95
C THR A 422 2.26 24.51 37.58
N ILE A 423 1.40 24.92 36.64
CA ILE A 423 1.78 25.34 35.29
C ILE A 423 1.31 26.78 35.10
N GLY A 424 2.25 27.72 34.92
CA GLY A 424 1.94 29.15 34.97
C GLY A 424 1.11 29.68 33.80
N ASP A 425 1.16 29.03 32.64
CA ASP A 425 0.55 29.51 31.38
C ASP A 425 -0.48 28.56 30.75
N VAL A 426 -0.86 27.49 31.45
CA VAL A 426 -1.92 26.57 31.02
C VAL A 426 -2.96 26.48 32.13
N ARG A 427 -4.11 27.11 31.91
CA ARG A 427 -5.20 27.14 32.88
C ARG A 427 -5.95 25.81 32.89
N ASP A 428 -6.57 25.47 34.01
CA ASP A 428 -7.46 24.31 34.18
C ASP A 428 -8.62 24.25 33.17
N SER A 429 -9.09 25.41 32.74
CA SER A 429 -10.11 25.58 31.68
C SER A 429 -9.61 25.30 30.26
N ASP A 430 -8.29 25.12 30.05
CA ASP A 430 -7.75 24.75 28.74
C ASP A 430 -8.15 23.31 28.38
N PRO A 431 -8.70 23.04 27.18
CA PRO A 431 -9.06 21.68 26.76
C PRO A 431 -7.91 20.67 26.78
N LEU A 432 -6.66 21.13 26.77
CA LEU A 432 -5.45 20.31 26.81
C LEU A 432 -4.76 20.29 28.18
N PHE A 433 -5.36 20.91 29.22
CA PHE A 433 -4.76 21.03 30.55
C PHE A 433 -4.32 19.69 31.11
N GLU A 434 -5.21 18.68 31.12
CA GLU A 434 -4.90 17.36 31.69
C GLU A 434 -3.77 16.65 30.94
N GLN A 435 -3.71 16.81 29.61
CA GLN A 435 -2.65 16.23 28.79
C GLN A 435 -1.29 16.85 29.14
N VAL A 436 -1.25 18.18 29.28
CA VAL A 436 -0.04 18.90 29.69
C VAL A 436 0.33 18.56 31.13
N ARG A 437 -0.63 18.61 32.06
CA ARG A 437 -0.44 18.27 33.48
C ARG A 437 0.13 16.87 33.66
N THR A 438 -0.39 15.89 32.92
CA THR A 438 0.09 14.51 32.96
C THR A 438 1.53 14.41 32.45
N ALA A 439 1.82 14.99 31.29
CA ALA A 439 3.16 14.93 30.70
C ALA A 439 4.21 15.63 31.57
N VAL A 440 3.86 16.75 32.21
CA VAL A 440 4.74 17.49 33.11
C VAL A 440 4.90 16.79 34.45
N GLY A 441 3.79 16.34 35.06
CA GLY A 441 3.80 15.68 36.37
C GLY A 441 4.55 14.35 36.39
N LEU A 442 4.61 13.65 35.26
CA LEU A 442 5.42 12.45 35.09
C LEU A 442 6.87 12.73 34.67
N GLY A 443 7.27 14.01 34.56
CA GLY A 443 8.62 14.41 34.16
C GLY A 443 8.97 14.11 32.70
N ILE A 444 7.98 13.76 31.87
CA ILE A 444 8.17 13.46 30.44
C ILE A 444 8.41 14.75 29.65
N MET A 445 7.73 15.84 30.03
CA MET A 445 7.94 17.17 29.45
C MET A 445 8.28 18.17 30.54
N SER A 446 9.33 18.96 30.35
CA SER A 446 9.77 19.93 31.35
C SER A 446 9.10 21.30 31.17
N LEU A 447 8.85 21.97 32.30
CA LEU A 447 8.62 23.42 32.32
C LEU A 447 9.95 24.15 32.10
N ALA A 448 9.87 25.39 31.64
CA ALA A 448 11.02 26.28 31.64
C ALA A 448 11.33 26.81 33.04
N GLN A 449 12.47 27.49 33.19
CA GLN A 449 12.94 28.01 34.49
C GLN A 449 11.95 28.98 35.15
N ASP A 450 11.13 29.67 34.36
CA ASP A 450 10.05 30.55 34.80
C ASP A 450 8.74 29.82 35.13
N GLY A 451 8.75 28.48 35.16
CA GLY A 451 7.57 27.66 35.48
C GLY A 451 6.53 27.58 34.36
N LEU A 452 6.85 28.06 33.16
CA LEU A 452 5.95 28.07 32.01
C LEU A 452 6.14 26.83 31.13
N PHE A 453 5.04 26.27 30.63
CA PHE A 453 5.06 25.15 29.69
C PHE A 453 5.27 25.59 28.24
N ARG A 454 4.76 26.77 27.87
CA ARG A 454 4.71 27.35 26.52
C ARG A 454 4.00 26.43 25.53
N PRO A 455 2.65 26.35 25.55
CA PRO A 455 1.89 25.40 24.73
C PRO A 455 2.13 25.57 23.22
N ASP A 456 2.32 26.80 22.75
CA ASP A 456 2.66 27.13 21.36
C ASP A 456 4.16 27.02 21.04
N GLY A 457 4.98 26.68 22.03
CA GLY A 457 6.40 26.44 21.83
C GLY A 457 6.63 25.33 20.80
N LEU A 458 7.69 25.48 20.02
CA LEU A 458 8.02 24.55 18.94
C LEU A 458 8.78 23.34 19.46
N VAL A 459 8.63 22.21 18.79
CA VAL A 459 9.24 20.94 19.18
C VAL A 459 10.28 20.53 18.15
N SER A 460 11.53 20.37 18.59
CA SER A 460 12.58 19.82 17.75
C SER A 460 12.43 18.30 17.59
N GLY A 461 13.13 17.75 16.60
CA GLY A 461 13.17 16.30 16.42
C GLY A 461 13.83 15.56 17.59
N MET A 462 14.81 16.17 18.26
CA MET A 462 15.43 15.57 19.43
C MET A 462 14.46 15.57 20.62
N ASP A 463 13.73 16.67 20.83
CA ASP A 463 12.73 16.75 21.90
C ASP A 463 11.63 15.71 21.69
N ALA A 464 11.08 15.61 20.48
CA ALA A 464 10.08 14.60 20.15
C ALA A 464 10.59 13.17 20.39
N PHE A 465 11.86 12.89 20.06
CA PHE A 465 12.46 11.58 20.32
C PHE A 465 12.51 11.28 21.83
N ASN A 466 12.97 12.25 22.62
CA ASN A 466 13.13 12.08 24.05
C ASN A 466 11.77 11.87 24.74
N ILE A 467 10.79 12.73 24.47
CA ILE A 467 9.48 12.66 25.13
C ILE A 467 8.71 11.39 24.77
N ILE A 468 8.76 10.91 23.50
CA ILE A 468 8.11 9.66 23.10
C ILE A 468 8.82 8.46 23.74
N SER A 469 10.15 8.48 23.81
CA SER A 469 10.93 7.41 24.44
C SER A 469 10.68 7.31 25.93
N GLN A 470 10.67 8.44 26.64
CA GLN A 470 10.36 8.51 28.07
C GLN A 470 8.92 8.07 28.36
N ALA A 471 7.95 8.52 27.55
CA ALA A 471 6.57 8.08 27.69
C ALA A 471 6.43 6.55 27.55
N GLY A 472 7.12 5.94 26.59
CA GLY A 472 7.11 4.48 26.42
C GLY A 472 7.85 3.71 27.51
N GLN A 473 8.68 4.36 28.33
CA GLN A 473 9.30 3.77 29.52
C GLN A 473 8.38 3.89 30.74
N ALA A 474 7.66 5.00 30.88
CA ALA A 474 6.74 5.25 31.98
C ALA A 474 5.51 4.33 32.01
N THR A 475 5.20 3.64 30.91
CA THR A 475 4.03 2.75 30.77
C THR A 475 4.36 1.26 30.72
N ARG A 476 5.63 0.90 30.84
CA ARG A 476 6.08 -0.50 31.01
C ARG A 476 6.29 -0.79 32.47
#